data_AF-A0A937FJ17-F1
#
_entry.id   AF-A0A937FJ17-F1
#
_cell.length_a   1.000
_cell.length_b   1.000
_cell.length_c   1.000
_cell.angle_alpha   90.00
_cell.angle_beta   90.00
_cell.angle_gamma   90.00
#
_symmetry.space_group_name_H-M   'P 1'
#
loop_
_entity.id
_entity.type
_entity.pdbx_description
1 polymer ?
#
loop_
_entity_poly.entity_id
_entity_poly.type
_entity_poly.pdbx_seq_one_letter_code
_entity_poly.pdbx_strand_id
1 'polypeptide(L)'
;MEKVDMYTVYENWKRGLDRFRWQLISTPFASSKEFVEELDLSESIMKKSMSKIIPTSILELIKEQKENQVLLIDLKGEDNLDLALELNVNFGITPVLVFAHIFHKKAIVGSKELLIKLIKYSYDIKNIENKYALLLDYNRFSDKEFPKREYFNNQYRLTEEEMPYSEDLNQWGIDEVIIVSESPMKIDLKEYVEYLENNNIKVKVNLIN
;
A
#
# COMPACT_ATOMS: atom_id res chain seq x y z
N MET A 1 1.97 -17.45 -23.64
CA MET A 1 1.88 -16.46 -22.55
C MET A 1 3.31 -16.07 -22.21
N GLU A 2 3.67 -14.79 -22.30
CA GLU A 2 4.98 -14.36 -21.81
C GLU A 2 5.07 -14.64 -20.31
N LYS A 3 6.17 -15.24 -19.89
CA LYS A 3 6.42 -15.52 -18.48
C LYS A 3 6.56 -14.17 -17.77
N VAL A 4 5.72 -13.94 -16.76
CA VAL A 4 5.78 -12.73 -15.95
C VAL A 4 7.12 -12.68 -15.24
N ASP A 5 7.84 -11.58 -15.43
CA ASP A 5 9.05 -11.29 -14.69
C ASP A 5 8.72 -10.43 -13.47
N MET A 6 8.76 -11.02 -12.28
CA MET A 6 8.51 -10.29 -11.03
C MET A 6 9.55 -9.21 -10.72
N TYR A 7 10.74 -9.29 -11.31
CA TYR A 7 11.72 -8.20 -11.19
C TYR A 7 11.25 -6.96 -11.96
N THR A 8 10.76 -7.14 -13.19
CA THR A 8 10.12 -6.07 -13.97
C THR A 8 8.92 -5.49 -13.24
N VAL A 9 8.06 -6.33 -12.65
CA VAL A 9 6.92 -5.86 -11.82
C VAL A 9 7.40 -5.00 -10.65
N TYR A 10 8.43 -5.44 -9.93
CA TYR A 10 9.03 -4.66 -8.83
C TYR A 10 9.61 -3.32 -9.29
N GLU A 11 10.38 -3.30 -10.38
CA GLU A 11 10.98 -2.07 -10.91
C GLU A 11 9.92 -1.07 -11.40
N ASN A 12 8.81 -1.55 -11.95
CA ASN A 12 7.67 -0.71 -12.32
C ASN A 12 7.05 0.01 -11.11
N TRP A 13 6.83 -0.71 -10.00
CA TRP A 13 6.32 -0.12 -8.75
C TRP A 13 7.35 0.79 -8.05
N LYS A 14 8.65 0.54 -8.27
CA LYS A 14 9.75 1.33 -7.70
C LYS A 14 9.96 2.66 -8.41
N ARG A 15 9.50 2.77 -9.66
CA ARG A 15 9.69 3.95 -10.49
C ARG A 15 8.93 5.14 -9.91
N GLY A 16 9.60 6.30 -9.84
CA GLY A 16 9.00 7.54 -9.34
C GLY A 16 8.94 7.66 -7.81
N LEU A 17 9.38 6.65 -7.05
CA LEU A 17 9.34 6.72 -5.58
C LEU A 17 10.31 7.74 -4.98
N ASP A 18 11.38 8.10 -5.70
CA ASP A 18 12.40 9.07 -5.29
C ASP A 18 12.79 8.94 -3.80
N ARG A 19 12.42 9.92 -2.97
CA ARG A 19 12.68 9.97 -1.52
C ARG A 19 12.04 8.83 -0.72
N PHE A 20 10.96 8.23 -1.22
CA PHE A 20 10.27 7.08 -0.62
C PHE A 20 10.70 5.72 -1.18
N ARG A 21 11.83 5.66 -1.91
CA ARG A 21 12.28 4.42 -2.57
C ARG A 21 12.50 3.26 -1.59
N TRP A 22 12.96 3.55 -0.37
CA TRP A 22 13.31 2.53 0.61
C TRP A 22 12.09 1.91 1.31
N GLN A 23 10.92 2.57 1.29
CA GLN A 23 9.67 2.05 1.82
C GLN A 23 9.02 0.97 0.94
N LEU A 24 9.45 0.83 -0.33
CA LEU A 24 8.97 -0.28 -1.16
C LEU A 24 9.63 -1.60 -0.74
N ILE A 25 8.85 -2.43 -0.06
CA ILE A 25 9.32 -3.72 0.45
C ILE A 25 9.35 -4.76 -0.69
N SER A 26 10.50 -5.43 -0.86
CA SER A 26 10.72 -6.40 -1.95
C SER A 26 10.10 -7.78 -1.69
N THR A 27 9.78 -8.11 -0.44
CA THR A 27 9.31 -9.44 -0.01
C THR A 27 8.12 -9.97 -0.80
N PRO A 28 7.04 -9.20 -1.07
CA PRO A 28 5.92 -9.70 -1.88
C PRO A 28 6.35 -10.06 -3.31
N PHE A 29 7.28 -9.32 -3.90
CA PHE A 29 7.77 -9.58 -5.27
C PHE A 29 8.70 -10.79 -5.33
N ALA A 30 9.56 -10.94 -4.31
CA ALA A 30 10.48 -12.07 -4.23
C ALA A 30 9.74 -13.40 -3.96
N SER A 31 8.80 -13.38 -3.01
CA SER A 31 8.06 -14.59 -2.60
C SER A 31 7.02 -15.05 -3.61
N SER A 32 6.51 -14.16 -4.46
CA SER A 32 5.49 -14.51 -5.46
C SER A 32 6.02 -15.30 -6.66
N LYS A 33 7.34 -15.32 -6.90
CA LYS A 33 7.96 -15.94 -8.09
C LYS A 33 7.51 -17.38 -8.35
N GLU A 34 7.37 -18.18 -7.29
CA GLU A 34 6.97 -19.59 -7.37
C GLU A 34 5.48 -19.78 -7.70
N PHE A 35 4.65 -18.75 -7.50
CA PHE A 35 3.20 -18.85 -7.67
C PHE A 35 2.72 -18.21 -8.97
N VAL A 36 3.53 -17.32 -9.54
CA VAL A 36 3.18 -16.54 -10.72
C VAL A 36 2.95 -17.41 -11.96
N GLU A 37 3.67 -18.54 -12.09
CA GLU A 37 3.48 -19.48 -13.20
C GLU A 37 2.12 -20.19 -13.16
N GLU A 38 1.49 -20.28 -11.98
CA GLU A 38 0.19 -20.91 -11.78
C GLU A 38 -0.98 -19.92 -11.93
N LEU A 39 -0.70 -18.63 -12.15
CA LEU A 39 -1.74 -17.61 -12.28
C LEU A 39 -2.30 -17.57 -13.70
N ASP A 40 -3.63 -17.58 -13.78
CA ASP A 40 -4.34 -17.18 -14.99
C ASP A 40 -4.45 -15.65 -15.04
N LEU A 41 -3.51 -15.01 -15.75
CA LEU A 41 -3.56 -13.56 -15.95
C LEU A 41 -4.59 -13.12 -16.99
N SER A 42 -5.22 -14.05 -17.72
CA SER A 42 -6.37 -13.70 -18.57
C SER A 42 -7.64 -13.47 -17.76
N GLU A 43 -7.67 -13.96 -16.50
CA GLU A 43 -8.77 -13.78 -15.57
C GLU A 43 -9.14 -12.29 -15.40
N SER A 44 -10.40 -11.94 -15.63
CA SER A 44 -10.87 -10.57 -15.43
C SER A 44 -10.81 -10.22 -13.96
N ILE A 45 -10.05 -9.18 -13.60
CA ILE A 45 -10.06 -8.64 -12.24
C ILE A 45 -11.15 -7.59 -12.11
N MET A 46 -11.92 -7.65 -11.01
CA MET A 46 -12.86 -6.59 -10.68
C MET A 46 -12.08 -5.39 -10.14
N LYS A 47 -11.87 -4.39 -10.99
CA LYS A 47 -11.37 -3.08 -10.57
C LYS A 47 -12.51 -2.27 -9.94
N LYS A 48 -12.37 -1.89 -8.67
CA LYS A 48 -13.30 -0.97 -8.01
C LYS A 48 -12.92 0.48 -8.33
N SER A 49 -13.92 1.34 -8.52
CA SER A 49 -13.71 2.78 -8.59
C SER A 49 -13.45 3.35 -7.20
N MET A 50 -12.69 4.45 -7.10
CA MET A 50 -12.42 5.10 -5.81
C MET A 50 -13.70 5.42 -5.03
N SER A 51 -14.76 5.87 -5.70
CA SER A 51 -16.05 6.17 -5.05
C SER A 51 -16.73 4.97 -4.37
N LYS A 52 -16.33 3.74 -4.72
CA LYS A 52 -16.77 2.51 -4.05
C LYS A 52 -15.87 2.09 -2.90
N ILE A 53 -14.66 2.65 -2.83
CA ILE A 53 -13.64 2.32 -1.83
C ILE A 53 -13.65 3.36 -0.71
N ILE A 54 -13.72 4.64 -1.06
CA ILE A 54 -13.67 5.77 -0.13
C ILE A 54 -14.89 6.70 -0.29
N PRO A 55 -15.39 7.27 0.82
CA PRO A 55 -16.42 8.30 0.77
C PRO A 55 -15.98 9.54 -0.04
N THR A 56 -16.94 10.20 -0.67
CA THR A 56 -16.70 11.40 -1.50
C THR A 56 -15.95 12.51 -0.76
N SER A 57 -16.21 12.70 0.54
CA SER A 57 -15.51 13.71 1.35
C SER A 57 -14.01 13.43 1.47
N ILE A 58 -13.59 12.16 1.57
CA ILE A 58 -12.19 11.77 1.60
C ILE A 58 -11.58 11.86 0.20
N LEU A 59 -12.35 11.53 -0.83
CA LEU A 59 -11.92 11.66 -2.22
C LEU A 59 -11.51 13.10 -2.57
N GLU A 60 -12.29 14.10 -2.13
CA GLU A 60 -11.94 15.51 -2.35
C GLU A 60 -10.64 15.89 -1.61
N LEU A 61 -10.42 15.38 -0.39
CA LEU A 61 -9.16 15.60 0.34
C LEU A 61 -7.94 15.04 -0.41
N ILE A 62 -8.07 13.87 -1.02
CA ILE A 62 -7.00 13.25 -1.82
C ILE A 62 -6.71 14.10 -3.07
N LYS A 63 -7.75 14.58 -3.76
CA LYS A 63 -7.61 15.42 -4.97
C LYS A 63 -6.88 16.72 -4.67
N GLU A 64 -7.12 17.30 -3.50
CA GLU A 64 -6.54 18.56 -3.05
C GLU A 64 -5.16 18.39 -2.39
N GLN A 65 -4.57 17.18 -2.40
CA GLN A 65 -3.27 16.91 -1.80
C GLN A 65 -2.22 17.89 -2.33
N LYS A 66 -1.49 18.52 -1.40
CA LYS A 66 -0.37 19.42 -1.66
C LYS A 66 0.97 18.67 -1.61
N GLU A 67 2.03 19.28 -2.14
CA GLU A 67 3.36 18.66 -2.19
C GLU A 67 4.04 18.53 -0.82
N ASN A 68 3.68 19.40 0.13
CA ASN A 68 4.08 19.31 1.54
C ASN A 68 3.23 18.30 2.35
N GLN A 69 2.34 17.56 1.68
CA GLN A 69 1.50 16.54 2.30
C GLN A 69 1.82 15.16 1.75
N VAL A 70 1.77 14.16 2.63
CA VAL A 70 1.81 12.75 2.23
C VAL A 70 0.54 12.04 2.70
N LEU A 71 0.00 11.18 1.84
CA LEU A 71 -1.12 10.32 2.19
C LEU A 71 -0.57 9.02 2.79
N LEU A 72 -1.23 8.52 3.83
CA LEU A 72 -1.05 7.17 4.34
C LEU A 72 -2.42 6.48 4.31
N ILE A 73 -2.52 5.40 3.55
CA ILE A 73 -3.78 4.76 3.24
C ILE A 73 -3.76 3.31 3.71
N ASP A 74 -4.50 3.01 4.77
CA ASP A 74 -4.58 1.71 5.43
C ASP A 74 -5.93 1.03 5.13
N LEU A 75 -6.00 0.38 3.97
CA LEU A 75 -7.18 -0.32 3.44
C LEU A 75 -6.83 -1.77 3.11
N LYS A 76 -7.85 -2.60 2.82
CA LYS A 76 -7.62 -3.96 2.33
C LYS A 76 -6.72 -3.93 1.10
N GLY A 77 -5.70 -4.78 1.05
CA GLY A 77 -4.69 -4.75 -0.01
C GLY A 77 -5.25 -4.69 -1.43
N GLU A 78 -6.31 -5.44 -1.75
CA GLU A 78 -6.91 -5.46 -3.10
C GLU A 78 -7.55 -4.12 -3.48
N ASP A 79 -8.18 -3.46 -2.51
CA ASP A 79 -8.77 -2.14 -2.68
C ASP A 79 -7.68 -1.07 -2.75
N ASN A 80 -6.60 -1.25 -1.98
CA ASN A 80 -5.44 -0.38 -2.03
C ASN A 80 -4.72 -0.43 -3.39
N LEU A 81 -4.65 -1.59 -4.05
CA LEU A 81 -4.08 -1.66 -5.40
C LEU A 81 -4.99 -1.02 -6.46
N ASP A 82 -6.31 -1.14 -6.34
CA ASP A 82 -7.25 -0.42 -7.21
C ASP A 82 -7.08 1.10 -7.04
N LEU A 83 -6.96 1.55 -5.79
CA LEU A 83 -6.71 2.94 -5.44
C LEU A 83 -5.34 3.43 -5.94
N ALA A 84 -4.29 2.63 -5.80
CA ALA A 84 -2.94 2.95 -6.26
C ALA A 84 -2.90 3.35 -7.75
N LEU A 85 -3.57 2.55 -8.58
CA LEU A 85 -3.65 2.81 -10.01
C LEU A 85 -4.43 4.10 -10.31
N GLU A 86 -5.56 4.32 -9.63
CA GLU A 86 -6.36 5.53 -9.81
C GLU A 86 -5.63 6.79 -9.34
N LEU A 87 -4.99 6.75 -8.16
CA LEU A 87 -4.14 7.82 -7.62
C LEU A 87 -3.07 8.24 -8.61
N ASN A 88 -2.36 7.25 -9.18
CA ASN A 88 -1.31 7.51 -10.15
C ASN A 88 -1.88 8.05 -11.47
N VAL A 89 -2.80 7.32 -12.10
CA VAL A 89 -3.24 7.63 -13.47
C VAL A 89 -4.06 8.91 -13.55
N ASN A 90 -4.89 9.19 -12.55
CA ASN A 90 -5.89 10.27 -12.59
C ASN A 90 -5.54 11.48 -11.70
N PHE A 91 -4.72 11.31 -10.66
CA PHE A 91 -4.43 12.38 -9.69
C PHE A 91 -2.96 12.77 -9.61
N GLY A 92 -2.08 12.05 -10.32
CA GLY A 92 -0.66 12.37 -10.30
C GLY A 92 0.01 12.09 -8.95
N ILE A 93 -0.49 11.10 -8.21
CA ILE A 93 0.02 10.71 -6.90
C ILE A 93 0.75 9.38 -7.03
N THR A 94 2.01 9.33 -6.65
CA THR A 94 2.84 8.13 -6.70
C THR A 94 2.53 7.20 -5.53
N PRO A 95 1.99 5.98 -5.80
CA PRO A 95 1.73 5.01 -4.75
C PRO A 95 3.01 4.33 -4.29
N VAL A 96 3.20 4.24 -2.98
CA VAL A 96 4.33 3.58 -2.32
C VAL A 96 3.79 2.36 -1.57
N LEU A 97 4.08 1.15 -2.05
CA LEU A 97 3.57 -0.08 -1.44
C LEU A 97 4.43 -0.49 -0.23
N VAL A 98 3.87 -0.42 0.97
CA VAL A 98 4.55 -0.83 2.23
C VAL A 98 4.08 -2.23 2.66
N PHE A 99 3.85 -3.11 1.69
CA PHE A 99 3.36 -4.45 1.96
C PHE A 99 4.52 -5.38 2.30
N ALA A 100 4.55 -5.96 3.50
CA ALA A 100 5.64 -6.83 3.95
C ALA A 100 5.31 -8.34 3.95
N HIS A 101 4.12 -8.73 3.48
CA HIS A 101 3.72 -10.13 3.51
C HIS A 101 4.55 -11.00 2.55
N ILE A 102 4.63 -12.28 2.89
CA ILE A 102 5.17 -13.35 2.05
C ILE A 102 3.99 -14.01 1.34
N PHE A 103 3.96 -14.02 0.01
CA PHE A 103 2.96 -14.79 -0.72
C PHE A 103 3.17 -16.28 -0.52
N HIS A 104 2.09 -17.01 -0.26
CA HIS A 104 2.09 -18.47 -0.12
C HIS A 104 0.67 -19.03 -0.34
N LYS A 105 0.54 -20.25 -0.88
CA LYS A 105 -0.77 -20.89 -1.15
C LYS A 105 -1.67 -21.03 0.08
N LYS A 106 -1.05 -21.08 1.26
CA LYS A 106 -1.72 -21.19 2.57
C LYS A 106 -1.56 -19.92 3.41
N ALA A 107 -1.08 -18.82 2.82
CA ALA A 107 -0.90 -17.57 3.55
C ALA A 107 -2.22 -17.06 4.13
N ILE A 108 -2.12 -16.36 5.26
CA ILE A 108 -3.24 -15.62 5.85
C ILE A 108 -3.44 -14.29 5.10
N VAL A 109 -2.32 -13.64 4.73
CA VAL A 109 -2.29 -12.33 4.07
C VAL A 109 -1.77 -12.48 2.64
N GLY A 110 -2.26 -11.66 1.71
CA GLY A 110 -1.79 -11.70 0.30
C GLY A 110 -2.56 -12.70 -0.54
N SER A 111 -3.77 -12.32 -0.97
CA SER A 111 -4.65 -13.17 -1.78
C SER A 111 -4.13 -13.35 -3.22
N LYS A 112 -4.70 -14.33 -3.94
CA LYS A 112 -4.47 -14.49 -5.39
C LYS A 112 -4.88 -13.22 -6.15
N GLU A 113 -6.01 -12.61 -5.79
CA GLU A 113 -6.50 -11.39 -6.44
C GLU A 113 -5.51 -10.23 -6.25
N LEU A 114 -4.99 -10.07 -5.03
CA LEU A 114 -3.95 -9.09 -4.72
C LEU A 114 -2.74 -9.26 -5.64
N LEU A 115 -2.24 -10.49 -5.79
CA LEU A 115 -1.08 -10.77 -6.65
C LEU A 115 -1.37 -10.46 -8.13
N ILE A 116 -2.55 -10.84 -8.62
CA ILE A 116 -2.94 -10.54 -10.01
C ILE A 116 -3.01 -9.02 -10.23
N LYS A 117 -3.62 -8.27 -9.30
CA LYS A 117 -3.66 -6.79 -9.35
C LYS A 117 -2.27 -6.18 -9.27
N LEU A 118 -1.40 -6.69 -8.39
CA LEU A 118 -0.02 -6.22 -8.22
C LEU A 118 0.76 -6.32 -9.53
N ILE A 119 0.60 -7.45 -10.23
CA ILE A 119 1.25 -7.70 -11.52
C ILE A 119 0.63 -6.81 -12.61
N LYS A 120 -0.69 -6.87 -12.80
CA LYS A 120 -1.38 -6.18 -13.89
C LYS A 120 -1.19 -4.67 -13.81
N TYR A 121 -1.43 -4.09 -12.65
CA TYR A 121 -1.39 -2.63 -12.48
C TYR A 121 0.04 -2.09 -12.58
N SER A 122 1.08 -2.89 -12.31
CA SER A 122 2.46 -2.45 -12.48
C SER A 122 2.76 -1.93 -13.89
N TYR A 123 2.12 -2.50 -14.92
CA TYR A 123 2.34 -2.09 -16.31
C TYR A 123 1.60 -0.81 -16.70
N ASP A 124 0.61 -0.39 -15.91
CA ASP A 124 -0.21 0.80 -16.15
C ASP A 124 0.23 2.01 -15.31
N ILE A 125 1.02 1.79 -14.25
CA ILE A 125 1.57 2.85 -13.41
C ILE A 125 2.53 3.73 -14.23
N LYS A 126 2.26 5.04 -14.23
CA LYS A 126 3.08 6.09 -14.85
C LYS A 126 4.19 6.53 -13.90
N ASN A 127 5.31 6.97 -14.46
CA ASN A 127 6.35 7.65 -13.70
C ASN A 127 5.87 9.07 -13.36
N ILE A 128 5.62 9.33 -12.08
CA ILE A 128 5.14 10.62 -11.57
C ILE A 128 6.01 11.01 -10.38
N GLU A 129 6.21 12.31 -10.18
CA GLU A 129 7.06 12.85 -9.13
C GLU A 129 6.23 13.83 -8.27
N ASN A 130 6.71 14.11 -7.05
CA ASN A 130 6.26 15.15 -6.11
C ASN A 130 5.14 14.80 -5.11
N LYS A 131 4.11 14.04 -5.50
CA LYS A 131 3.02 13.63 -4.57
C LYS A 131 3.08 12.15 -4.29
N TYR A 132 2.86 11.76 -3.04
CA TYR A 132 3.04 10.37 -2.60
C TYR A 132 1.88 9.89 -1.72
N ALA A 133 1.57 8.61 -1.86
CA ALA A 133 0.63 7.89 -1.00
C ALA A 133 1.25 6.56 -0.55
N LEU A 134 1.54 6.43 0.74
CA LEU A 134 1.99 5.17 1.34
C LEU A 134 0.78 4.27 1.56
N LEU A 135 0.81 3.07 0.97
CA LEU A 135 -0.29 2.13 1.00
C LEU A 135 0.07 0.97 1.94
N LEU A 136 -0.74 0.81 2.98
CA LEU A 136 -0.60 -0.22 4.00
C LEU A 136 -1.71 -1.27 3.82
N ASP A 137 -1.41 -2.55 3.99
CA ASP A 137 -2.45 -3.57 3.94
C ASP A 137 -3.13 -3.65 5.31
N TYR A 138 -4.40 -3.27 5.41
CA TYR A 138 -5.17 -3.37 6.65
C TYR A 138 -5.33 -4.83 7.11
N ASN A 139 -5.21 -5.81 6.20
CA ASN A 139 -5.27 -7.22 6.55
C ASN A 139 -3.92 -7.77 7.07
N ARG A 140 -2.88 -6.93 7.21
CA ARG A 140 -1.52 -7.34 7.63
C ARG A 140 -1.45 -8.16 8.92
N PHE A 141 -2.34 -7.91 9.87
CA PHE A 141 -2.54 -8.79 11.03
C PHE A 141 -3.96 -8.66 11.58
N SER A 142 -4.40 -9.69 12.31
CA SER A 142 -5.65 -9.73 13.05
C SER A 142 -5.51 -10.60 14.30
N ASP A 143 -6.39 -10.39 15.28
CA ASP A 143 -6.45 -11.23 16.48
C ASP A 143 -7.17 -12.58 16.24
N LYS A 144 -7.56 -12.85 14.98
CA LYS A 144 -8.21 -14.10 14.61
C LYS A 144 -7.22 -15.25 14.72
N GLU A 145 -7.64 -16.35 15.35
CA GLU A 145 -6.87 -17.59 15.35
C GLU A 145 -7.04 -18.35 14.03
N PHE A 146 -5.93 -18.85 13.49
CA PHE A 146 -5.90 -19.66 12.29
C PHE A 146 -5.33 -21.06 12.60
N PRO A 147 -5.96 -22.15 12.10
CA PRO A 147 -5.43 -23.49 12.30
C PRO A 147 -4.02 -23.66 11.73
N LYS A 148 -3.02 -23.90 12.59
CA LYS A 148 -1.59 -23.98 12.22
C LYS A 148 -1.26 -25.04 11.16
N ARG A 149 -2.09 -26.07 11.01
CA ARG A 149 -1.91 -27.13 9.98
C ARG A 149 -2.43 -26.73 8.60
N GLU A 150 -3.34 -25.75 8.56
CA GLU A 150 -4.00 -25.31 7.34
C GLU A 150 -3.39 -24.01 6.80
N TYR A 151 -2.93 -23.13 7.69
CA TYR A 151 -2.45 -21.79 7.34
C TYR A 151 -0.98 -21.58 7.68
N PHE A 152 -0.29 -20.89 6.77
CA PHE A 152 1.03 -20.31 6.98
C PHE A 152 0.84 -18.91 7.55
N ASN A 153 1.30 -18.69 8.78
CA ASN A 153 1.19 -17.39 9.42
C ASN A 153 2.25 -16.43 8.87
N ASN A 154 1.84 -15.62 7.90
CA ASN A 154 2.63 -14.55 7.30
C ASN A 154 2.11 -13.15 7.69
N GLN A 155 1.34 -13.06 8.76
CA GLN A 155 0.92 -11.78 9.32
C GLN A 155 2.16 -11.01 9.80
N TYR A 156 2.11 -9.69 9.69
CA TYR A 156 3.21 -8.79 10.01
C TYR A 156 2.67 -7.51 10.63
N ARG A 157 3.44 -6.91 11.54
CA ARG A 157 3.23 -5.54 12.02
C ARG A 157 4.21 -4.63 11.32
N LEU A 158 3.82 -3.38 11.12
CA LEU A 158 4.76 -2.34 10.74
C LEU A 158 5.57 -1.94 11.97
N THR A 159 6.85 -1.66 11.75
CA THR A 159 7.76 -1.08 12.72
C THR A 159 8.25 0.27 12.20
N GLU A 160 9.04 0.96 13.02
CA GLU A 160 9.67 2.22 12.62
C GLU A 160 10.57 2.05 11.37
N GLU A 161 11.06 0.85 11.08
CA GLU A 161 11.92 0.59 9.91
C GLU A 161 11.17 0.60 8.58
N GLU A 162 9.85 0.39 8.58
CA GLU A 162 9.03 0.41 7.36
C GLU A 162 8.35 1.76 7.08
N MET A 163 8.32 2.65 8.07
CA MET A 163 7.63 3.93 8.01
C MET A 163 8.63 5.09 7.92
N PRO A 164 8.29 6.21 7.24
CA PRO A 164 9.21 7.33 7.14
C PRO A 164 9.43 8.00 8.50
N TYR A 165 10.68 8.30 8.83
CA TYR A 165 11.01 9.02 10.06
C TYR A 165 10.58 10.48 9.97
N SER A 166 10.26 11.09 11.12
CA SER A 166 9.87 12.50 11.19
C SER A 166 10.96 13.45 10.66
N GLU A 167 12.22 13.07 10.86
CA GLU A 167 13.41 13.76 10.41
C GLU A 167 13.47 13.79 8.88
N ASP A 168 13.17 12.67 8.23
CA ASP A 168 13.10 12.57 6.77
C ASP A 168 11.95 13.41 6.21
N LEU A 169 10.76 13.30 6.82
CA LEU A 169 9.59 14.11 6.42
C LEU A 169 9.92 15.61 6.49
N ASN A 170 10.52 16.06 7.59
CA ASN A 170 10.96 17.44 7.77
C ASN A 170 12.00 17.86 6.73
N GLN A 171 13.02 17.03 6.47
CA GLN A 171 14.04 17.29 5.45
C GLN A 171 13.42 17.45 4.06
N TRP A 172 12.35 16.71 3.79
CA TRP A 172 11.61 16.72 2.53
C TRP A 172 10.56 17.82 2.42
N GLY A 173 10.43 18.66 3.46
CA GLY A 173 9.43 19.73 3.52
C GLY A 173 8.00 19.23 3.66
N ILE A 174 7.80 18.02 4.19
CA ILE A 174 6.49 17.45 4.51
C ILE A 174 6.16 17.80 5.95
N ASP A 175 5.12 18.59 6.15
CA ASP A 175 4.66 19.03 7.48
C ASP A 175 3.32 18.42 7.89
N GLU A 176 2.62 17.74 6.96
CA GLU A 176 1.32 17.12 7.21
C GLU A 176 1.19 15.72 6.60
N VAL A 177 0.74 14.77 7.42
CA VAL A 177 0.38 13.40 7.03
C VAL A 177 -1.14 13.25 7.11
N ILE A 178 -1.76 12.91 6.00
CA ILE A 178 -3.20 12.64 5.93
C ILE A 178 -3.42 11.13 5.92
N ILE A 179 -4.05 10.63 6.97
CA ILE A 179 -4.34 9.21 7.16
C ILE A 179 -5.77 8.92 6.70
N VAL A 180 -5.91 7.89 5.87
CA VAL A 180 -7.18 7.28 5.49
C VAL A 180 -7.12 5.81 5.87
N SER A 181 -7.91 5.38 6.85
CA SER A 181 -7.82 4.02 7.39
C SER A 181 -9.20 3.39 7.57
N GLU A 182 -9.28 2.08 7.41
CA GLU A 182 -10.40 1.28 7.91
C GLU A 182 -10.54 1.44 9.43
N SER A 183 -11.77 1.31 9.92
CA SER A 183 -12.12 1.31 11.34
C SER A 183 -12.26 -0.12 11.87
N PRO A 184 -11.68 -0.47 13.04
CA PRO A 184 -10.81 0.36 13.87
C PRO A 184 -9.38 0.46 13.33
N MET A 185 -8.74 1.62 13.51
CA MET A 185 -7.32 1.77 13.17
C MET A 185 -6.45 0.73 13.91
N LYS A 186 -5.49 0.14 13.19
CA LYS A 186 -4.54 -0.84 13.72
C LYS A 186 -3.59 -0.20 14.73
N ILE A 187 -3.13 -1.01 15.69
CA ILE A 187 -2.29 -0.52 16.80
C ILE A 187 -0.94 0.02 16.34
N ASP A 188 -0.30 -0.58 15.35
CA ASP A 188 0.97 -0.09 14.80
C ASP A 188 0.82 1.28 14.11
N LEU A 189 -0.29 1.50 13.41
CA LEU A 189 -0.58 2.81 12.82
C LEU A 189 -0.89 3.87 13.90
N LYS A 190 -1.56 3.49 14.99
CA LYS A 190 -1.77 4.41 16.14
C LYS A 190 -0.45 4.81 16.78
N GLU A 191 0.44 3.84 17.04
CA GLU A 191 1.78 4.09 17.58
C GLU A 191 2.56 5.06 16.65
N TYR A 192 2.46 4.88 15.34
CA TYR A 192 3.09 5.78 14.37
C TYR A 192 2.47 7.19 14.33
N VAL A 193 1.14 7.31 14.48
CA VAL A 193 0.46 8.62 14.63
C VAL A 193 1.01 9.36 15.85
N GLU A 194 1.06 8.70 17.00
CA GLU A 194 1.58 9.27 18.24
C GLU A 194 3.05 9.71 18.08
N TYR A 195 3.87 8.91 17.41
CA TYR A 195 5.25 9.26 17.08
C TYR A 195 5.33 10.56 16.25
N LEU A 196 4.53 10.68 15.18
CA LEU A 196 4.54 11.86 14.32
C LEU A 196 4.10 13.13 15.05
N GLU A 197 3.01 13.04 15.82
CA GLU A 197 2.49 14.16 16.60
C GLU A 197 3.50 14.64 17.65
N ASN A 198 4.18 13.72 18.33
CA ASN A 198 5.25 14.04 19.29
C ASN A 198 6.48 14.70 18.63
N ASN A 199 6.65 14.55 17.33
CA ASN A 199 7.73 15.14 16.54
C ASN A 199 7.28 16.33 15.68
N ASN A 200 6.15 16.97 16.05
CA ASN A 200 5.62 18.18 15.42
C ASN A 200 5.21 18.02 13.94
N ILE A 201 4.93 16.80 13.48
CA ILE A 201 4.29 16.58 12.19
C ILE A 201 2.78 16.63 12.40
N LYS A 202 2.07 17.43 11.60
CA LYS A 202 0.62 17.51 11.66
C LYS A 202 0.01 16.22 11.12
N VAL A 203 -0.85 15.57 11.90
CA VAL A 203 -1.56 14.36 11.44
C VAL A 203 -3.05 14.64 11.33
N LYS A 204 -3.66 14.24 10.21
CA LYS A 204 -5.11 14.28 10.01
C LYS A 204 -5.65 12.88 9.74
N VAL A 205 -6.38 12.32 10.70
CA VAL A 205 -6.98 10.98 10.59
C VAL A 205 -8.40 11.03 10.03
N ASN A 206 -8.68 10.20 9.02
CA ASN A 206 -10.00 9.99 8.45
C ASN A 206 -10.30 8.49 8.43
N LEU A 207 -11.30 8.05 9.20
CA LEU A 207 -11.68 6.64 9.26
C LEU A 207 -12.82 6.33 8.29
N ILE A 208 -12.75 5.18 7.63
CA ILE A 208 -13.85 4.60 6.87
C ILE A 208 -14.50 3.45 7.64
N ASN A 209 -15.81 3.30 7.50
CA ASN A 209 -16.64 2.28 8.17
C ASN A 209 -17.20 1.29 7.15
#